data_AF-A0A1I1PMJ6-F1
#
_entry.id   AF-A0A1I1PMJ6-F1
#
_cell.length_a   1.000
_cell.length_b   1.000
_cell.length_c   1.000
_cell.angle_alpha   90.00
_cell.angle_beta   90.00
_cell.angle_gamma   90.00
#
_symmetry.space_group_name_H-M   'P 1'
#
loop_
_entity.id
_entity.type
_entity.pdbx_description
1 polymer ?
#
loop_
_entity_poly.entity_id
_entity_poly.type
_entity_poly.pdbx_seq_one_letter_code
_entity_poly.pdbx_strand_id
1 'polypeptide(L)' 'MPPVLILLLSLFVALIVLVPLIEKFGPRFSPEQLSRYQKFIWPLLMILLVTQLIYTLI' A
#
# COMPACT_ATOMS: atom_id res chain seq x y z
N MET A 1 -19.57 -22.35 -1.18
CA MET A 1 -18.55 -21.34 -1.55
C MET A 1 -18.01 -20.77 -0.24
N PRO A 2 -16.76 -21.05 0.16
CA PRO A 2 -16.26 -20.59 1.46
C PRO A 2 -16.24 -19.06 1.51
N PRO A 3 -16.70 -18.43 2.60
CA PRO A 3 -16.87 -16.97 2.71
C PRO A 3 -15.58 -16.18 2.48
N VAL A 4 -14.42 -16.81 2.68
CA VAL A 4 -13.08 -16.24 2.41
C VAL A 4 -12.89 -15.87 0.94
N LEU A 5 -13.39 -16.68 0.00
CA LEU A 5 -13.23 -16.40 -1.44
C LEU A 5 -14.04 -15.16 -1.87
N ILE A 6 -15.19 -14.93 -1.25
CA ILE A 6 -16.04 -13.76 -1.52
C ILE A 6 -15.37 -12.48 -1.01
N LEU A 7 -14.78 -12.53 0.19
CA LEU A 7 -14.01 -11.41 0.73
C LEU A 7 -12.79 -11.09 -0.14
N LEU A 8 -12.06 -12.12 -0.58
CA LEU A 8 -10.88 -11.94 -1.43
C LEU A 8 -11.26 -11.35 -2.80
N LEU A 9 -12.30 -11.87 -3.44
CA LEU A 9 -12.81 -11.36 -4.71
C LEU A 9 -13.31 -9.92 -4.59
N SER A 10 -14.03 -9.61 -3.51
CA SER A 10 -14.52 -8.25 -3.22
C SER A 10 -13.36 -7.26 -3.07
N LEU A 11 -12.31 -7.62 -2.32
CA LEU A 11 -11.10 -6.81 -2.20
C LEU A 11 -10.42 -6.60 -3.56
N PHE A 12 -10.36 -7.64 -4.39
CA PHE A 12 -9.76 -7.55 -5.73
C PHE A 12 -10.54 -6.58 -6.63
N VAL A 13 -11.87 -6.69 -6.64
CA VAL A 13 -12.75 -5.79 -7.38
C VAL A 13 -12.64 -4.36 -6.85
N ALA A 14 -12.58 -4.19 -5.53
CA ALA A 14 -12.39 -2.88 -4.90
C ALA A 14 -11.07 -2.24 -5.35
N LEU A 15 -9.96 -2.98 -5.37
CA LEU A 15 -8.67 -2.46 -5.86
C LEU A 15 -8.74 -2.07 -7.34
N ILE A 16 -9.32 -2.93 -8.19
CA ILE A 16 -9.45 -2.65 -9.64
C ILE A 16 -10.26 -1.39 -9.90
N VAL A 17 -11.28 -1.09 -9.09
CA VAL A 17 -12.09 0.13 -9.24
C VAL A 17 -11.41 1.34 -8.60
N LEU A 18 -10.80 1.15 -7.43
CA LEU A 18 -10.24 2.25 -6.63
C LEU A 18 -8.96 2.83 -7.25
N VAL A 19 -8.11 2.00 -7.86
CA VAL A 19 -6.88 2.45 -8.55
C VAL A 19 -7.18 3.47 -9.66
N PRO A 20 -8.00 3.17 -10.69
CA PRO A 20 -8.31 4.13 -11.76
C PRO A 20 -9.14 5.30 -11.23
N LEU A 21 -9.93 5.12 -10.17
CA LEU A 21 -10.66 6.22 -9.54
C LEU A 21 -9.69 7.23 -8.91
N ILE A 22 -8.68 6.75 -8.19
CA ILE A 22 -7.62 7.60 -7.62
C ILE A 22 -6.76 8.22 -8.73
N GLU A 23 -6.45 7.50 -9.80
CA GLU A 23 -5.67 8.06 -10.92
C GLU A 23 -6.46 9.13 -11.69
N LYS A 24 -7.75 8.92 -11.92
CA LYS A 24 -8.58 9.81 -12.75
C LYS A 24 -9.17 10.99 -11.97
N PHE A 25 -9.52 10.79 -10.70
CA PHE A 25 -10.20 11.77 -9.86
C PHE A 25 -9.43 12.14 -8.60
N GLY A 26 -8.33 11.44 -8.30
CA GLY A 26 -7.49 11.78 -7.16
C GLY A 26 -6.80 13.12 -7.35
N PRO A 27 -6.41 13.76 -6.24
CA PRO A 27 -5.63 14.98 -6.30
C PRO A 27 -4.33 14.73 -7.08
N ARG A 28 -4.02 15.62 -8.03
CA ARG A 28 -2.71 15.62 -8.68
C ARG A 28 -1.68 15.94 -7.61
N PHE A 29 -0.99 14.91 -7.12
CA PHE A 29 0.05 15.09 -6.12
C PHE A 29 1.13 15.98 -6.73
N SER A 30 1.32 17.15 -6.13
CA SER A 30 2.40 18.04 -6.54
C SER A 30 3.74 17.42 -6.17
N PRO A 31 4.84 17.80 -6.84
CA PRO A 31 6.17 17.31 -6.50
C PRO A 31 6.52 17.54 -5.02
N GLU A 32 6.02 18.63 -4.42
CA GLU A 32 6.25 18.94 -3.01
C GLU A 32 5.50 17.97 -2.08
N GLN A 33 4.28 17.58 -2.45
CA GLN A 33 3.51 16.58 -1.68
C GLN A 33 4.18 15.21 -1.76
N LEU A 34 4.61 14.79 -2.95
CA LEU A 34 5.34 13.52 -3.13
C LEU A 34 6.62 13.48 -2.29
N SER A 35 7.37 14.58 -2.26
CA SER A 35 8.58 14.75 -1.43
C SER A 35 8.27 14.65 0.07
N ARG A 36 7.13 15.19 0.53
CA ARG A 36 6.70 15.05 1.94
C ARG A 36 6.42 13.58 2.30
N TYR A 37 5.80 12.82 1.41
CA TYR A 37 5.53 11.39 1.64
C TYR A 37 6.80 10.52 1.55
N GLN A 38 7.72 10.85 0.63
CA GLN A 38 9.00 10.13 0.47
C GLN A 38 9.84 10.13 1.75
N LYS A 39 9.76 11.16 2.59
CA LYS A 39 10.47 11.21 3.88
C LYS A 39 10.07 10.08 4.84
N PHE A 40 8.85 9.55 4.71
CA PHE A 40 8.38 8.43 5.53
C PHE A 40 8.75 7.06 4.96
N ILE A 41 9.18 6.98 3.69
CA ILE A 41 9.62 5.71 3.08
C ILE A 41 10.87 5.19 3.79
N TRP A 42 11.83 6.07 4.11
CA TRP A 42 13.05 5.70 4.83
C TRP A 42 12.83 5.03 6.20
N PRO A 43 12.06 5.62 7.13
CA PRO A 43 11.81 4.99 8.43
C PRO A 43 10.99 3.69 8.27
N LEU A 44 10.03 3.65 7.35
CA LEU A 44 9.26 2.42 7.09
C LEU A 44 10.14 1.29 6.53
N LEU A 45 11.07 1.61 5.62
CA LEU A 45 12.05 0.65 5.10
C LEU A 45 12.96 0.13 6.22
N MET A 46 13.44 1.01 7.11
CA MET A 46 14.23 0.60 8.28
C MET A 46 13.46 -0.38 9.17
N ILE A 47 12.20 -0.08 9.48
CA ILE A 47 11.34 -0.97 10.28
C ILE A 47 11.16 -2.32 9.58
N LEU A 48 10.89 -2.31 8.26
CA LEU A 48 10.72 -3.52 7.46
C LEU A 48 11.99 -4.38 7.52
N LEU A 49 13.16 -3.79 7.26
CA LEU A 49 14.44 -4.48 7.26
C LEU A 49 14.78 -5.07 8.63
N VAL A 50 14.58 -4.31 9.70
CA VAL A 50 14.80 -4.78 11.07
C VAL A 50 13.85 -5.93 11.41
N THR A 51 12.57 -5.80 11.07
CA THR A 51 11.56 -6.83 11.33
C THR A 51 11.91 -8.11 10.57
N GLN A 52 12.32 -8.01 9.32
CA GLN A 52 12.71 -9.15 8.49
C GLN A 52 13.99 -9.82 9.01
N LEU A 53 14.96 -9.05 9.50
CA LEU A 53 16.15 -9.56 10.17
C LEU A 53 15.80 -10.36 11.41
N ILE A 54 14.91 -9.83 12.27
CA ILE A 54 14.44 -10.51 13.47
C ILE A 54 13.69 -11.80 13.10
N TYR A 55 12.77 -11.72 12.13
CA TYR A 55 12.01 -12.89 11.66
C TYR A 55 12.90 -13.99 11.06
N THR A 56 14.02 -13.63 10.44
CA THR A 56 14.96 -14.61 9.88
C THR A 56 15.83 -15.25 10.96
N LEU A 57 16.05 -14.56 12.08
CA LEU A 57 16.93 -15.02 13.17
C LEU A 57 16.20 -15.89 14.21
N ILE A 58 14.88 -15.81 14.28
CA ILE A 58 14.00 -16.58 15.18
C ILE A 58 13.39 -17.76 14.42
#